data_AF-A0A2E3Y6Q9-F1
#
_entry.id   AF-A0A2E3Y6Q9-F1
#
_cell.length_a   1.000
_cell.length_b   1.000
_cell.length_c   1.000
_cell.angle_alpha   90.00
_cell.angle_beta   90.00
_cell.angle_gamma   90.00
#
_symmetry.space_group_name_H-M   'P 1'
#
loop_
_entity.id
_entity.type
_entity.pdbx_description
1 polymer ?
#
loop_
_entity_poly.entity_id
_entity_poly.type
_entity_poly.pdbx_seq_one_letter_code
_entity_poly.pdbx_strand_id
1 'polypeptide(L)' 'MPGGWEMVVIAIVILLLFGAKKLPELARGLGQGIREFKGAVDGVKDEINDAKDKVDKDAGINEKNDD' A
#
# COMPACT_ATOMS: atom_id res chain seq x y z
N MET A 1 27.62 16.66 7.13
CA MET A 1 26.31 15.99 7.28
C MET A 1 25.39 17.01 7.91
N PRO A 2 24.21 17.28 7.34
CA PRO A 2 23.29 18.25 7.92
C PRO A 2 23.02 17.87 9.38
N GLY A 3 23.23 18.82 10.28
CA GLY A 3 23.12 18.60 11.71
C GLY A 3 21.65 18.43 12.08
N GLY A 4 21.36 17.64 13.13
CA GLY A 4 19.97 17.42 13.59
C GLY A 4 19.17 18.70 13.84
N TRP A 5 19.85 19.83 14.06
CA TRP A 5 19.24 21.15 14.20
C TRP A 5 18.53 21.65 12.93
N GLU A 6 19.07 21.40 11.73
CA GLU A 6 18.46 21.86 10.47
C GLU A 6 17.12 21.16 10.23
N MET A 7 17.04 19.86 10.56
CA MET A 7 15.80 19.08 10.46
C MET A 7 14.71 19.61 11.41
N VAL A 8 15.09 20.05 12.61
CA VAL A 8 14.15 20.65 13.58
C VAL A 8 13.62 21.98 13.06
N VAL A 9 14.47 22.83 12.49
CA VAL A 9 14.03 24.12 11.92
C VAL A 9 13.06 23.91 10.76
N ILE A 10 13.34 22.97 9.86
CA ILE A 10 12.43 22.62 8.75
C ILE A 10 11.09 22.11 9.29
N ALA A 11 11.11 21.22 10.29
CA ALA A 11 9.90 20.72 10.92
C ALA A 11 9.06 21.84 11.54
N ILE A 12 9.69 22.81 12.21
CA ILE A 12 9.01 23.98 12.78
C ILE A 12 8.37 24.84 11.68
N VAL A 13 9.09 25.11 10.57
CA VAL A 13 8.53 25.88 9.45
C VAL A 13 7.30 25.20 8.86
N ILE A 14 7.37 23.89 8.61
CA ILE A 14 6.23 23.10 8.13
C ILE A 14 5.08 23.15 9.16
N LEU A 15 5.38 23.05 10.45
CA LEU A 15 4.38 23.12 11.52
C LEU A 15 3.69 24.49 11.58
N LEU A 16 4.40 25.58 11.27
CA LEU A 16 3.82 26.94 11.22
C LEU A 16 2.95 27.14 9.97
N LEU A 17 3.36 26.60 8.82
CA LEU A 17 2.60 26.71 7.57
C LEU A 17 1.32 25.88 7.58
N PHE A 18 1.42 24.63 8.02
CA PHE A 18 0.30 23.68 7.98
C PHE A 18 -0.42 23.57 9.33
N GLY A 19 0.24 23.88 10.44
CA GLY A 19 -0.30 23.70 11.79
C GLY A 19 -0.04 22.29 12.34
N ALA A 20 0.22 22.21 13.65
CA ALA A 20 0.49 20.95 14.35
C ALA A 20 -0.65 19.91 14.25
N LYS A 21 -1.88 20.36 14.02
CA LYS A 21 -3.06 19.49 13.88
C LYS A 21 -3.24 18.94 12.46
N LYS A 22 -2.76 19.63 11.41
CA LYS A 22 -2.97 19.21 10.02
C LYS A 22 -2.07 18.07 9.60
N LEU A 23 -0.81 18.05 10.04
CA LEU A 23 0.10 16.93 9.77
C LEU A 23 -0.46 15.56 10.21
N PRO A 24 -0.92 15.35 11.46
CA PRO A 24 -1.47 14.08 11.88
C PRO A 24 -2.84 13.78 11.25
N GLU A 25 -3.64 14.80 10.95
CA GLU A 25 -4.92 14.66 10.24
C GLU A 25 -4.71 14.13 8.82
N LEU A 26 -3.76 14.72 8.08
CA LEU A 26 -3.36 14.29 6.74
C LEU A 26 -2.73 12.89 6.77
N ALA A 27 -1.84 12.61 7.72
CA ALA A 27 -1.22 11.29 7.86
C ALA A 27 -2.26 10.19 8.15
N ARG A 28 -3.27 10.48 8.99
CA ARG A 28 -4.37 9.55 9.26
C ARG A 28 -5.22 9.32 8.00
N GLY A 29 -5.62 10.37 7.30
CA GLY A 29 -6.39 10.25 6.06
C GLY A 29 -5.64 9.48 4.98
N LEU A 30 -4.36 9.80 4.76
CA LEU A 30 -3.50 9.09 3.81
C LEU A 30 -3.32 7.61 4.22
N GLY A 31 -3.11 7.33 5.51
CA GLY A 31 -2.95 5.98 6.03
C GLY A 31 -4.21 5.12 5.87
N GLN A 32 -5.39 5.70 6.09
CA GLN A 32 -6.67 5.04 5.82
C GLN A 32 -6.84 4.75 4.33
N GLY A 33 -6.60 5.74 3.46
CA GLY A 33 -6.68 5.57 2.02
C GLY A 33 -5.72 4.51 1.48
N ILE A 34 -4.47 4.49 1.94
CA ILE A 34 -3.49 3.46 1.56
C ILE A 34 -3.94 2.07 2.03
N ARG A 35 -4.50 1.95 3.24
CA ARG A 35 -4.99 0.67 3.77
C ARG A 35 -6.17 0.13 2.96
N GLU A 36 -7.14 0.99 2.62
CA GLU A 36 -8.29 0.62 1.79
C GLU A 36 -7.85 0.24 0.37
N PHE A 37 -6.97 1.05 -0.23
CA PHE A 37 -6.39 0.76 -1.55
C PHE A 37 -5.67 -0.59 -1.57
N LYS A 38 -4.83 -0.86 -0.56
CA LYS A 38 -4.13 -2.13 -0.45
C LYS A 38 -5.10 -3.31 -0.31
N GLY A 39 -6.13 -3.17 0.54
CA GLY A 39 -7.16 -4.21 0.69
C GLY A 39 -7.91 -4.50 -0.62
N ALA A 40 -8.24 -3.47 -1.40
CA ALA A 40 -8.87 -3.64 -2.71
C ALA A 40 -7.94 -4.33 -3.71
N VAL A 41 -6.67 -3.94 -3.76
CA VAL A 41 -5.67 -4.57 -4.65
C VAL A 41 -5.45 -6.04 -4.27
N ASP A 42 -5.35 -6.35 -2.99
CA ASP A 42 -5.16 -7.73 -2.51
C ASP A 42 -6.38 -8.60 -2.87
N GLY A 43 -7.60 -8.09 -2.69
CA GLY A 43 -8.82 -8.81 -3.09
C GLY A 43 -8.90 -9.10 -4.60
N VAL A 44 -8.57 -8.12 -5.44
CA VAL A 44 -8.50 -8.31 -6.90
C VAL A 44 -7.45 -9.35 -7.28
N LYS A 45 -6.30 -9.35 -6.58
CA LYS A 45 -5.23 -10.31 -6.84
C LYS A 45 -5.65 -11.75 -6.49
N ASP A 46 -6.37 -11.94 -5.40
CA ASP A 46 -6.93 -13.24 -5.03
C ASP A 46 -7.97 -13.72 -6.06
N GLU A 47 -8.87 -12.83 -6.51
CA GLU A 47 -9.83 -13.16 -7.57
C GLU A 47 -9.15 -13.54 -8.90
N ILE A 48 -8.07 -12.85 -9.28
CA ILE A 48 -7.29 -13.18 -10.48
C ILE A 48 -6.58 -14.53 -10.32
N ASN A 49 -6.02 -14.84 -9.15
CA ASN A 49 -5.41 -16.13 -8.89
C ASN A 49 -6.43 -17.27 -8.93
N ASP A 50 -7.61 -17.08 -8.32
CA ASP A 50 -8.70 -18.05 -8.36
C ASP A 50 -9.23 -18.25 -9.79
N ALA A 51 -9.35 -17.18 -10.57
CA ALA A 51 -9.74 -17.27 -11.97
C ALA A 51 -8.67 -17.99 -12.81
N LYS A 52 -7.38 -17.72 -12.54
CA LYS A 52 -6.27 -18.37 -13.22
C LYS A 52 -6.20 -19.87 -12.90
N ASP A 53 -6.35 -20.26 -11.63
CA ASP A 53 -6.41 -21.67 -11.22
C ASP A 53 -7.60 -22.41 -11.86
N LYS A 54 -8.76 -21.74 -12.01
CA LYS A 54 -9.92 -22.32 -12.71
C LYS A 54 -9.67 -22.45 -14.20
N VAL A 55 -9.09 -21.44 -14.85
CA VAL A 55 -8.74 -21.50 -16.27
C VAL A 55 -7.69 -22.59 -16.54
N ASP A 56 -6.67 -22.71 -15.70
CA ASP A 56 -5.63 -23.74 -15.81
C ASP A 56 -6.24 -25.15 -15.62
N LYS A 57 -7.27 -25.29 -14.77
CA LYS A 57 -8.00 -26.55 -14.52
C LYS A 57 -8.98 -26.93 -15.63
N ASP A 58 -9.68 -25.96 -16.21
CA ASP A 58 -10.65 -26.16 -17.31
C ASP A 58 -9.96 -26.29 -18.69
N ALA A 59 -8.79 -25.69 -18.89
CA ALA A 59 -8.02 -25.77 -20.15
C ALA A 59 -7.33 -27.13 -20.38
N GLY A 60 -7.50 -28.12 -19.49
CA GLY A 60 -6.99 -29.47 -19.69
C GLY A 60 -5.46 -29.56 -19.70
N ILE A 61 -4.77 -28.66 -18.98
CA ILE A 61 -3.35 -28.84 -18.66
C ILE A 61 -3.26 -29.84 -17.50
N ASN A 62 -3.69 -31.07 -17.77
CA ASN A 62 -3.31 -32.22 -16.98
C ASN A 62 -1.89 -32.58 -17.40
N GLU A 63 -0.91 -31.81 -16.91
CA GLU A 63 0.47 -32.26 -16.90
C GLU A 63 0.56 -33.34 -15.82
N LYS A 64 0.19 -34.56 -16.24
CA LYS A 64 0.93 -35.75 -15.85
C LYS A 64 2.41 -35.42 -15.96
N ASN A 65 3.12 -35.51 -14.85
CA ASN A 65 4.55 -35.76 -14.64
C ASN A 65 4.72 -35.59 -13.12
N ASP A 66 5.22 -36.51 -12.30
CA ASP A 66 5.71 -37.87 -12.38
C ASP A 66 5.70 -38.38 -10.91
N ASP A 67 5.94 -39.67 -10.72
CA ASP A 67 5.94 -40.47 -9.49
C ASP A 67 6.47 -39.84 -8.17
#